data_AF-A0A4P5VBN5-F1
#
_entry.id   AF-A0A4P5VBN5-F1
#
_cell.length_a   1.000
_cell.length_b   1.000
_cell.length_c   1.000
_cell.angle_alpha   90.00
_cell.angle_beta   90.00
_cell.angle_gamma   90.00
#
_symmetry.space_group_name_H-M   'P 1'
#
loop_
_entity.id
_entity.type
_entity.pdbx_description
1 polymer ?
#
loop_
_entity_poly.entity_id
_entity_poly.type
_entity_poly.pdbx_seq_one_letter_code
_entity_poly.pdbx_strand_id
1 'polypeptide(L)'
;MTLRLHKERMQQQLLTSLESYHRQYGLTHARLERCGAAVPVLHPGPVNRGVELSGALLDDPQRSLVEEQVTNGIPIRMALLYLLAAS
;
A
#
# COMPACT_ATOMS: atom_id res chain seq x y z
N MET A 1 -4.91 -2.01 -4.47
CA MET A 1 -3.51 -1.82 -4.02
C MET A 1 -3.15 -0.35 -4.16
N THR A 2 -2.53 0.25 -3.14
CA THR A 2 -1.98 1.62 -3.19
C THR A 2 -0.46 1.58 -3.29
N LEU A 3 0.15 2.70 -3.66
CA LEU A 3 1.61 2.83 -3.82
C LEU A 3 2.13 4.02 -3.02
N ARG A 4 3.37 3.92 -2.58
CA ARG A 4 4.05 4.95 -1.82
C ARG A 4 4.22 6.19 -2.67
N LEU A 5 3.83 7.35 -2.13
CA LEU A 5 4.16 8.63 -2.75
C LEU A 5 5.66 8.92 -2.56
N HIS A 6 6.43 8.84 -3.64
CA HIS A 6 7.87 9.08 -3.65
C HIS A 6 8.21 10.54 -3.98
N LYS A 7 8.07 11.44 -3.01
CA LYS A 7 8.41 12.87 -3.19
C LYS A 7 9.86 13.07 -3.63
N GLU A 8 10.75 12.24 -3.10
CA GLU A 8 12.18 12.26 -3.39
C GLU A 8 12.54 11.93 -4.85
N ARG A 9 11.58 11.41 -5.63
CA ARG A 9 11.76 11.08 -7.06
C ARG A 9 11.11 12.11 -7.99
N MET A 10 10.45 13.15 -7.46
CA MET A 10 9.80 14.18 -8.25
C MET A 10 10.80 15.27 -8.65
N GLN A 11 10.93 15.52 -9.96
CA GLN A 11 11.80 16.57 -10.49
C GLN A 11 11.11 17.95 -10.58
N GLN A 12 9.78 17.97 -10.40
CA GLN A 12 8.94 19.16 -10.48
C GLN A 12 8.07 19.25 -9.22
N GLN A 13 7.65 20.46 -8.87
CA GLN A 13 6.77 20.71 -7.73
C GLN A 13 5.31 20.36 -8.06
N LEU A 14 5.04 19.06 -8.28
CA LEU A 14 3.72 18.55 -8.70
C LEU A 14 2.68 18.51 -7.56
N LEU A 15 3.10 18.74 -6.32
CA LEU A 15 2.25 18.64 -5.14
C LEU A 15 2.14 20.01 -4.44
N THR A 16 0.91 20.47 -4.22
CA THR A 16 0.64 21.65 -3.38
C THR A 16 0.90 21.34 -1.90
N SER A 17 0.37 20.21 -1.41
CA SER A 17 0.63 19.69 -0.07
C SER A 17 0.31 18.20 0.01
N LEU A 18 0.87 17.51 1.01
CA LEU A 18 0.56 16.10 1.28
C LEU A 18 -0.90 15.91 1.72
N GLU A 19 -1.46 16.88 2.44
CA GLU A 19 -2.86 16.85 2.86
C GLU A 19 -3.81 16.95 1.66
N SER A 20 -3.54 17.86 0.72
CA SER A 20 -4.34 18.00 -0.50
C SER A 20 -4.26 16.71 -1.33
N TYR A 21 -3.06 16.12 -1.44
CA TYR A 21 -2.88 14.82 -2.06
C TYR A 21 -3.70 13.73 -1.36
N HIS A 22 -3.67 13.64 -0.03
CA HIS A 22 -4.44 12.66 0.72
C HIS A 22 -5.94 12.82 0.49
N ARG A 23 -6.46 14.05 0.59
CA ARG A 23 -7.87 14.34 0.35
C ARG A 23 -8.32 13.95 -1.07
N GLN A 24 -7.45 14.13 -2.06
CA GLN A 24 -7.78 13.90 -3.47
C GLN A 24 -7.50 12.46 -3.92
N TYR A 25 -6.45 11.81 -3.43
CA TYR A 25 -5.95 10.51 -3.93
C TYR A 25 -5.74 9.46 -2.84
N GLY A 26 -5.64 9.83 -1.57
CA GLY A 26 -5.45 8.88 -0.46
C GLY A 26 -6.60 7.87 -0.34
N LEU A 27 -6.29 6.61 -0.07
CA LEU A 27 -7.31 5.58 0.13
C LEU A 27 -7.84 5.62 1.57
N THR A 28 -9.17 5.60 1.71
CA THR A 28 -9.91 5.67 2.98
C THR A 28 -11.06 4.65 2.96
N HIS A 29 -11.63 4.33 4.13
CA HIS A 29 -12.84 3.49 4.23
C HIS A 29 -13.97 3.99 3.33
N ALA A 30 -14.28 5.28 3.36
CA ALA A 30 -15.35 5.88 2.54
C ALA A 30 -15.14 5.67 1.02
N ARG A 31 -13.88 5.60 0.56
CA ARG A 31 -13.59 5.29 -0.84
C ARG A 31 -13.77 3.81 -1.15
N LEU A 32 -13.45 2.92 -0.21
CA LEU A 32 -13.66 1.48 -0.36
C LEU A 32 -15.13 1.08 -0.35
N GLU A 33 -15.98 1.78 0.40
CA GLU A 33 -17.43 1.54 0.40
C GLU A 33 -18.03 1.66 -1.01
N ARG A 34 -17.44 2.51 -1.87
CA ARG A 34 -17.86 2.68 -3.26
C ARG A 34 -17.57 1.46 -4.15
N CYS A 35 -16.73 0.52 -3.70
CA CYS A 35 -16.46 -0.71 -4.45
C CYS A 35 -17.64 -1.69 -4.43
N GLY A 36 -18.63 -1.51 -3.55
CA GLY A 36 -19.81 -2.38 -3.46
C GLY A 36 -19.52 -3.82 -2.97
N ALA A 37 -18.29 -4.10 -2.56
CA ALA A 37 -17.86 -5.40 -2.08
C ALA A 37 -16.76 -5.28 -1.02
N ALA A 38 -16.59 -6.34 -0.23
CA ALA A 38 -15.48 -6.45 0.69
C ALA A 38 -14.17 -6.70 -0.09
N VAL A 39 -13.41 -5.64 -0.38
CA VAL A 39 -12.11 -5.74 -1.06
C VAL A 39 -10.95 -5.57 -0.09
N PRO A 40 -9.86 -6.36 -0.23
CA PRO A 40 -8.66 -6.18 0.56
C PRO A 40 -7.83 -4.98 0.09
N VAL A 41 -7.05 -4.43 1.01
CA VAL A 41 -6.08 -3.37 0.79
C VAL A 41 -4.69 -3.97 0.81
N LEU A 42 -3.93 -3.63 -0.23
CA LEU A 42 -2.55 -4.06 -0.42
C LEU A 42 -1.68 -2.80 -0.59
N HIS A 43 -0.45 -2.85 -0.11
CA HIS A 43 0.58 -1.84 -0.29
C HIS A 43 1.97 -2.49 -0.18
N PRO A 44 2.90 -2.23 -1.12
CA PRO A 44 4.21 -2.93 -1.14
C PRO A 44 5.17 -2.47 -0.03
N GLY A 45 4.86 -1.37 0.64
CA GLY A 45 5.66 -0.79 1.71
C GLY A 45 6.87 0.02 1.21
N PRO A 46 7.47 0.86 2.07
CA PRO A 46 6.91 1.34 3.34
C PRO A 46 5.74 2.30 3.08
N VAL A 47 4.73 2.30 3.95
CA VAL A 47 3.55 3.19 3.81
C VAL A 47 3.85 4.56 4.41
N ASN A 48 3.57 5.64 3.68
CA ASN A 48 3.43 6.98 4.26
C ASN A 48 2.01 7.13 4.83
N ARG A 49 1.87 6.87 6.13
CA ARG A 49 0.58 6.94 6.83
C ARG A 49 -0.04 8.34 6.71
N GLY A 50 -1.30 8.40 6.32
CA GLY A 50 -2.03 9.66 6.15
C GLY A 50 -1.72 10.39 4.84
N VAL A 51 -1.00 9.76 3.89
CA VAL A 51 -0.72 10.31 2.56
C VAL A 51 -1.44 9.49 1.50
N GLU A 52 -0.86 8.38 1.01
CA GLU A 52 -1.53 7.49 0.06
C GLU A 52 -2.57 6.57 0.71
N LEU A 53 -2.46 6.32 2.01
CA LEU A 53 -3.33 5.40 2.75
C LEU A 53 -3.62 6.00 4.13
N SER A 54 -4.91 6.08 4.49
CA SER A 54 -5.30 6.54 5.83
C SER A 54 -4.79 5.58 6.90
N GLY A 55 -4.40 6.12 8.05
CA GLY A 55 -3.91 5.29 9.16
C GLY A 55 -4.95 4.29 9.66
N ALA A 56 -6.20 4.74 9.84
CA ALA A 56 -7.29 3.88 10.28
C ALA A 56 -7.52 2.68 9.33
N LEU A 57 -7.37 2.88 8.02
CA LEU A 57 -7.49 1.77 7.05
C LEU A 57 -6.27 0.85 7.03
N LEU A 58 -5.07 1.38 7.27
CA LEU A 58 -3.88 0.56 7.42
C LEU A 58 -3.98 -0.36 8.65
N ASP A 59 -4.58 0.14 9.73
CA ASP A 59 -4.76 -0.58 11.02
C ASP A 59 -5.99 -1.49 11.06
N ASP A 60 -6.79 -1.53 10.01
CA ASP A 60 -8.00 -2.36 9.95
C ASP A 60 -7.65 -3.80 9.51
N PRO A 61 -7.64 -4.79 10.42
CA PRO A 61 -7.23 -6.15 10.08
C PRO A 61 -8.25 -6.88 9.20
N GLN A 62 -9.49 -6.37 9.08
CA GLN A 62 -10.49 -6.97 8.17
C GLN A 62 -10.28 -6.55 6.73
N ARG A 63 -9.54 -5.46 6.49
CA ARG A 63 -9.32 -4.89 5.15
C ARG A 63 -7.86 -4.90 4.74
N SER A 64 -6.93 -4.60 5.64
CA SER A 64 -5.52 -4.43 5.36
C SER A 64 -4.78 -5.77 5.37
N LEU A 65 -4.25 -6.15 4.20
CA LEU A 65 -3.37 -7.32 4.06
C LEU A 65 -1.90 -6.90 3.94
N VAL A 66 -1.54 -5.67 4.29
CA VAL A 66 -0.18 -5.13 4.13
C VAL A 66 0.85 -5.96 4.94
N GLU A 67 0.53 -6.31 6.18
CA GLU A 67 1.40 -7.16 7.01
C GLU A 67 1.48 -8.60 6.48
N GLU A 68 0.38 -9.11 5.92
CA GLU A 68 0.36 -10.41 5.27
C GLU A 68 1.26 -10.42 4.03
N GLN A 69 1.28 -9.34 3.24
CA GLN A 69 2.21 -9.23 2.10
C GLN A 69 3.69 -9.30 2.54
N VAL A 70 4.04 -8.67 3.67
CA VAL A 70 5.40 -8.75 4.23
C VAL A 70 5.72 -10.17 4.64
N THR A 71 4.80 -10.81 5.37
CA THR A 71 4.93 -12.20 5.83
C THR A 71 5.09 -13.17 4.66
N ASN A 72 4.23 -13.04 3.64
CA ASN A 72 4.23 -13.87 2.44
C ASN A 72 5.48 -13.65 1.58
N GLY A 73 6.19 -12.53 1.73
CA GLY A 73 7.45 -12.29 1.04
C GLY A 73 8.58 -13.27 1.42
N ILE A 74 8.56 -13.86 2.62
CA ILE A 74 9.58 -14.83 3.04
C ILE A 74 9.45 -16.15 2.26
N PRO A 75 8.31 -16.87 2.31
CA PRO A 75 8.18 -18.15 1.61
C PRO A 75 8.31 -17.99 0.09
N ILE A 76 7.84 -16.88 -0.49
CA ILE A 76 8.02 -16.60 -1.93
C ILE A 76 9.50 -16.52 -2.29
N ARG A 77 10.31 -15.78 -1.51
CA ARG A 77 11.76 -15.69 -1.76
C ARG A 77 12.46 -17.02 -1.55
N MET A 78 12.08 -17.78 -0.53
CA MET A 78 12.61 -19.13 -0.31
C MET A 78 12.32 -20.06 -1.51
N ALA A 79 11.09 -20.04 -2.04
CA ALA A 79 10.71 -20.83 -3.19
C ALA A 79 11.51 -20.44 -4.45
N LEU A 80 11.71 -19.14 -4.69
CA LEU A 80 12.54 -18.65 -5.79
C LEU A 80 14.01 -19.08 -5.65
N LEU A 81 14.58 -18.95 -4.45
CA LEU A 81 15.96 -19.38 -4.20
C LEU A 81 16.13 -20.90 -4.36
N TYR A 82 15.15 -21.69 -3.89
CA TYR A 82 15.15 -23.13 -4.09
C TYR A 82 15.14 -23.50 -5.58
N LEU A 83 14.25 -22.89 -6.36
CA LEU A 83 14.16 -23.11 -7.80
C LEU A 83 15.47 -22.78 -8.52
N LEU A 84 16.08 -21.63 -8.19
CA LEU A 84 17.33 -21.17 -8.82
C LEU A 84 18.58 -21.96 -8.38
N ALA A 85 18.57 -22.53 -7.17
CA ALA A 85 19.68 -23.36 -6.69
C ALA A 85 19.57 -24.81 -7.17
N ALA A 86 18.36 -25.27 -7.51
CA ALA A 86 18.10 -26.61 -8.04
C ALA A 86 18.20 -26.69 -9.57
N SER A 87 18.34 -25.55 -10.26
CA SER A 87 18.53 -25.44 -11.71
C SER A 87 20.00 -25.45 -12.12
#